data_AF-A0A417HJG2-F1
#
_entry.id   AF-A0A417HJG2-F1
#
_cell.length_a   1.000
_cell.length_b   1.000
_cell.length_c   1.000
_cell.angle_alpha   90.00
_cell.angle_beta   90.00
_cell.angle_gamma   90.00
#
_symmetry.space_group_name_H-M   'P 1'
#
loop_
_entity.id
_entity.type
_entity.pdbx_description
1 polymer ?
#
loop_
_entity_poly.entity_id
_entity_poly.type
_entity_poly.pdbx_seq_one_letter_code
_entity_poly.pdbx_strand_id
1 'polypeptide(L)'
;MLKTNREDLPMLLVQGQVRHSKGAQAYRHTIDGEPFTLPATGGITLNAKIGDRCVGWAADHLEPGVTARNENDDYNAALQGLSCIGNTAIVMSGDAKGARGFVTGKHGGCEHLLCYFDQETMEKMTIGDKIDVRSQGQGMKLIDYPDILLRNMSPELLEKMNIEEKDGKLKVGVAKIVPACIMGSGLGASTSYYGDYDITLHDKKITEEYGLQNLRFGDIVAITDADTRFGRNFMTGAMTIGVVVHSDCILAGHGPGVTTLMTCKTPLIEAFIDENANLHDYFVR
;
A
#
# COMPACT_ATOMS: atom_id res chain seq x y z
N MET A 1 -2.12 24.50 -0.08
CA MET A 1 -2.14 23.31 -0.97
C MET A 1 -0.77 23.24 -1.61
N LEU A 2 -0.08 22.12 -1.47
CA LEU A 2 1.28 21.95 -1.98
C LEU A 2 1.32 22.19 -3.49
N LYS A 3 2.28 22.98 -3.96
CA LYS A 3 2.45 23.23 -5.38
C LYS A 3 3.02 22.00 -6.07
N THR A 4 2.30 21.50 -7.07
CA THR A 4 2.69 20.32 -7.85
C THR A 4 2.65 20.60 -9.35
N ASN A 5 3.18 19.66 -10.14
CA ASN A 5 2.98 19.61 -11.59
C ASN A 5 1.70 18.87 -12.01
N ARG A 6 0.62 18.94 -11.20
CA ARG A 6 -0.62 18.17 -11.42
C ARG A 6 -1.19 18.30 -12.84
N GLU A 7 -1.20 19.52 -13.38
CA GLU A 7 -1.73 19.81 -14.73
C GLU A 7 -0.93 19.12 -15.85
N ASP A 8 0.33 18.77 -15.59
CA ASP A 8 1.19 18.07 -16.55
C ASP A 8 1.07 16.53 -16.44
N LEU A 9 0.32 16.02 -15.46
CA LEU A 9 0.21 14.57 -15.23
C LEU A 9 -0.79 13.93 -16.18
N PRO A 10 -0.34 13.03 -17.08
CA PRO A 10 -1.26 12.31 -17.94
C PRO A 10 -2.15 11.39 -17.10
N MET A 11 -3.40 11.28 -17.53
CA MET A 11 -4.31 10.25 -17.05
C MET A 11 -4.43 9.15 -18.10
N LEU A 12 -4.09 7.92 -17.71
CA LEU A 12 -4.16 6.74 -18.57
C LEU A 12 -5.22 5.79 -18.08
N LEU A 13 -5.75 4.99 -19.00
CA LEU A 13 -6.55 3.82 -18.66
C LEU A 13 -5.66 2.59 -18.64
N VAL A 14 -5.59 1.92 -17.50
CA VAL A 14 -4.99 0.59 -17.37
C VAL A 14 -6.06 -0.38 -16.84
N GLN A 15 -5.99 -1.64 -17.25
CA GLN A 15 -7.03 -2.63 -16.95
C GLN A 15 -6.40 -3.91 -16.39
N GLY A 16 -7.04 -4.45 -15.36
CA GLY A 16 -6.82 -5.80 -14.85
C GLY A 16 -8.14 -6.55 -14.73
N GLN A 17 -8.09 -7.68 -14.05
CA GLN A 17 -9.27 -8.43 -13.66
C GLN A 17 -9.14 -8.93 -12.22
N VAL A 18 -10.26 -9.20 -11.56
CA VAL A 18 -10.29 -9.84 -10.24
C VAL A 18 -9.51 -11.14 -10.31
N ARG A 19 -8.46 -11.24 -9.50
CA ARG A 19 -7.53 -12.36 -9.50
C ARG A 19 -8.01 -13.43 -8.53
N HIS A 20 -7.97 -14.70 -8.94
CA HIS A 20 -8.20 -15.81 -8.00
C HIS A 20 -7.06 -15.91 -6.98
N SER A 21 -7.38 -16.27 -5.72
CA SER A 21 -6.36 -16.58 -4.70
C SER A 21 -5.42 -17.68 -5.16
N LYS A 22 -4.14 -17.57 -4.85
CA LYS A 22 -3.14 -18.61 -5.14
C LYS A 22 -2.93 -19.48 -3.90
N GLY A 23 -3.12 -20.78 -4.03
CA GLY A 23 -2.74 -21.76 -3.02
C GLY A 23 -1.42 -22.45 -3.36
N ALA A 24 -0.73 -22.97 -2.34
CA ALA A 24 0.34 -23.94 -2.50
C ALA A 24 -0.09 -25.28 -1.89
N GLN A 25 0.31 -26.40 -2.50
CA GLN A 25 0.04 -27.74 -1.92
C GLN A 25 0.96 -28.06 -0.72
N ALA A 26 2.05 -27.32 -0.55
CA ALA A 26 2.97 -27.45 0.57
C ALA A 26 2.67 -26.44 1.67
N TYR A 27 2.91 -26.84 2.93
CA TYR A 27 2.86 -25.92 4.07
C TYR A 27 4.02 -24.92 4.01
N ARG A 28 3.83 -23.76 4.65
CA ARG A 28 4.91 -22.84 5.02
C ARG A 28 5.25 -23.04 6.49
N HIS A 29 6.32 -22.41 6.98
CA HIS A 29 6.73 -22.53 8.38
C HIS A 29 6.83 -21.16 9.05
N THR A 30 6.53 -21.12 10.35
CA THR A 30 6.70 -19.93 11.19
C THR A 30 8.19 -19.63 11.42
N ILE A 31 8.48 -18.52 12.10
CA ILE A 31 9.85 -18.18 12.54
C ILE A 31 10.50 -19.25 13.44
N ASP A 32 9.69 -20.07 14.11
CA ASP A 32 10.14 -21.15 15.00
C ASP A 32 10.15 -22.52 14.30
N GLY A 33 9.83 -22.56 12.99
CA GLY A 33 9.85 -23.77 12.18
C GLY A 33 8.54 -24.57 12.19
N GLU A 34 7.50 -24.10 12.86
CA GLU A 34 6.20 -24.80 12.92
C GLU A 34 5.44 -24.69 11.59
N PRO A 35 4.90 -25.79 11.04
CA PRO A 35 4.20 -25.77 9.75
C PRO A 35 2.81 -25.15 9.85
N PHE A 36 2.38 -24.42 8.82
CA PHE A 36 1.03 -23.87 8.71
C PHE A 36 0.47 -23.92 7.29
N THR A 37 -0.87 -23.91 7.19
CA THR A 37 -1.62 -23.78 5.94
C THR A 37 -2.78 -22.82 6.19
N LEU A 38 -2.66 -21.61 5.67
CA LEU A 38 -3.58 -20.50 5.92
C LEU A 38 -4.08 -19.91 4.60
N PRO A 39 -5.26 -19.24 4.59
CA PRO A 39 -5.63 -18.32 3.51
C PRO A 39 -4.51 -17.32 3.24
N ALA A 40 -4.29 -16.97 1.98
CA ALA A 40 -3.21 -16.09 1.56
C ALA A 40 -3.67 -15.06 0.53
N THR A 41 -2.75 -14.58 -0.31
CA THR A 41 -2.99 -13.50 -1.29
C THR A 41 -3.99 -13.87 -2.40
N GLY A 42 -4.60 -12.82 -2.97
CA GLY A 42 -5.54 -12.87 -4.08
C GLY A 42 -6.98 -13.13 -3.68
N GLY A 43 -7.89 -12.90 -4.62
CA GLY A 43 -9.32 -13.11 -4.45
C GLY A 43 -10.09 -11.82 -4.12
N ILE A 44 -11.28 -12.04 -3.56
CA ILE A 44 -12.10 -10.99 -2.95
C ILE A 44 -12.21 -11.37 -1.46
N THR A 45 -11.60 -10.57 -0.60
CA THR A 45 -11.67 -10.77 0.86
C THR A 45 -12.91 -10.07 1.40
N LEU A 46 -14.01 -10.83 1.51
CA LEU A 46 -15.34 -10.31 1.83
C LEU A 46 -15.48 -9.76 3.27
N ASN A 47 -14.56 -10.10 4.17
CA ASN A 47 -14.63 -9.77 5.60
C ASN A 47 -13.43 -8.96 6.12
N ALA A 48 -12.60 -8.41 5.23
CA ALA A 48 -11.53 -7.50 5.59
C ALA A 48 -11.44 -6.36 4.56
N LYS A 49 -11.47 -5.12 5.05
CA LYS A 49 -11.43 -3.91 4.22
C LYS A 49 -10.52 -2.85 4.85
N ILE A 50 -10.29 -1.78 4.09
CA ILE A 50 -9.57 -0.61 4.57
C ILE A 50 -10.21 -0.06 5.84
N GLY A 51 -9.37 0.24 6.84
CA GLY A 51 -9.78 0.64 8.19
C GLY A 51 -9.88 -0.52 9.18
N ASP A 52 -9.99 -1.78 8.74
CA ASP A 52 -9.98 -2.93 9.66
C ASP A 52 -8.56 -3.20 10.18
N ARG A 53 -8.47 -4.01 11.25
CA ARG A 53 -7.18 -4.48 11.78
C ARG A 53 -6.36 -5.18 10.70
N CYS A 54 -5.07 -4.89 10.67
CA CYS A 54 -4.09 -5.50 9.79
C CYS A 54 -3.40 -6.72 10.42
N VAL A 55 -3.47 -6.86 11.75
CA VAL A 55 -2.70 -7.83 12.52
C VAL A 55 -3.60 -8.87 13.21
N GLY A 56 -3.15 -10.12 13.22
CA GLY A 56 -3.79 -11.23 13.95
C GLY A 56 -4.92 -11.91 13.16
N TRP A 57 -4.90 -11.83 11.84
CA TRP A 57 -5.76 -12.70 11.03
C TRP A 57 -5.22 -14.13 11.04
N ALA A 58 -6.10 -15.12 10.98
CA ALA A 58 -5.69 -16.50 10.70
C ALA A 58 -5.41 -16.65 9.19
N ALA A 59 -4.44 -15.89 8.70
CA ALA A 59 -4.10 -15.73 7.29
C ALA A 59 -2.60 -15.43 7.13
N ASP A 60 -2.11 -15.51 5.91
CA ASP A 60 -0.72 -15.23 5.52
C ASP A 60 -0.71 -14.25 4.35
N HIS A 61 -0.39 -12.97 4.61
CA HIS A 61 -0.52 -11.87 3.62
C HIS A 61 -1.96 -11.71 3.10
N LEU A 62 -2.94 -11.60 4.00
CA LEU A 62 -4.31 -11.31 3.61
C LEU A 62 -4.39 -9.93 2.95
N GLU A 63 -4.90 -9.90 1.72
CA GLU A 63 -5.15 -8.67 0.98
C GLU A 63 -6.60 -8.20 1.23
N PRO A 64 -6.84 -6.96 1.70
CA PRO A 64 -8.19 -6.47 1.98
C PRO A 64 -8.93 -6.07 0.71
N GLY A 65 -10.24 -6.33 0.66
CA GLY A 65 -11.09 -5.95 -0.47
C GLY A 65 -10.86 -6.82 -1.71
N VAL A 66 -10.63 -6.19 -2.86
CA VAL A 66 -10.54 -6.85 -4.15
C VAL A 66 -9.10 -6.83 -4.68
N THR A 67 -8.56 -8.01 -4.95
CA THR A 67 -7.29 -8.15 -5.66
C THR A 67 -7.50 -8.19 -7.16
N ALA A 68 -6.82 -7.31 -7.88
CA ALA A 68 -6.77 -7.27 -9.33
C ALA A 68 -5.37 -7.63 -9.86
N ARG A 69 -5.33 -8.29 -11.02
CA ARG A 69 -4.11 -8.56 -11.79
C ARG A 69 -4.45 -8.61 -13.27
N ASN A 70 -3.51 -8.25 -14.15
CA ASN A 70 -3.58 -8.64 -15.55
C ASN A 70 -2.89 -10.01 -15.75
N GLU A 71 -3.48 -10.89 -16.57
CA GLU A 71 -2.90 -12.21 -16.86
C GLU A 71 -1.66 -12.13 -17.76
N ASN A 72 -1.55 -11.08 -18.57
CA ASN A 72 -0.33 -10.78 -19.31
C ASN A 72 0.63 -9.97 -18.42
N ASP A 73 1.85 -10.46 -18.22
CA ASP A 73 2.80 -9.87 -17.29
C ASP A 73 3.27 -8.46 -17.71
N ASP A 74 3.43 -8.19 -19.00
CA ASP A 74 3.79 -6.84 -19.48
C ASP A 74 2.68 -5.82 -19.20
N TYR A 75 1.42 -6.24 -19.40
CA TYR A 75 0.27 -5.41 -19.09
C TYR A 75 0.05 -5.29 -17.59
N ASN A 76 0.39 -6.32 -16.82
CA ASN A 76 0.35 -6.27 -15.37
C ASN A 76 1.43 -5.34 -14.82
N ALA A 77 2.61 -5.29 -15.43
CA ALA A 77 3.63 -4.31 -15.10
C ALA A 77 3.13 -2.88 -15.35
N ALA A 78 2.38 -2.63 -16.44
CA ALA A 78 1.72 -1.35 -16.63
C ALA A 78 0.63 -1.06 -15.58
N LEU A 79 -0.22 -2.04 -15.27
CA LEU A 79 -1.25 -1.93 -14.22
C LEU A 79 -0.63 -1.59 -12.86
N GLN A 80 0.39 -2.33 -12.44
CA GLN A 80 1.11 -2.11 -11.19
C GLN A 80 1.88 -0.80 -11.19
N GLY A 81 2.66 -0.55 -12.24
CA GLY A 81 3.58 0.58 -12.30
C GLY A 81 2.84 1.90 -12.38
N LEU A 82 1.75 1.98 -13.14
CA LEU A 82 1.05 3.24 -13.40
C LEU A 82 -0.02 3.54 -12.35
N SER A 83 -0.75 2.54 -11.87
CA SER A 83 -1.78 2.75 -10.84
C SER A 83 -1.17 3.34 -9.58
N CYS A 84 -1.84 4.34 -9.00
CA CYS A 84 -1.43 4.99 -7.77
C CYS A 84 -2.54 4.86 -6.73
N ILE A 85 -2.17 4.79 -5.45
CA ILE A 85 -3.13 4.75 -4.34
C ILE A 85 -4.01 6.00 -4.38
N GLY A 86 -5.32 5.79 -4.26
CA GLY A 86 -6.36 6.80 -4.44
C GLY A 86 -6.84 6.97 -5.89
N ASN A 87 -6.25 6.31 -6.89
CA ASN A 87 -6.83 6.31 -8.24
C ASN A 87 -8.19 5.62 -8.26
N THR A 88 -9.12 6.14 -9.05
CA THR A 88 -10.44 5.52 -9.25
C THR A 88 -10.30 4.16 -9.93
N ALA A 89 -10.90 3.14 -9.31
CA ALA A 89 -11.14 1.82 -9.90
C ALA A 89 -12.61 1.68 -10.30
N ILE A 90 -12.90 1.06 -11.45
CA ILE A 90 -14.26 0.91 -11.98
C ILE A 90 -14.45 -0.53 -12.46
N VAL A 91 -15.50 -1.19 -11.99
CA VAL A 91 -15.86 -2.53 -12.46
C VAL A 91 -16.48 -2.43 -13.86
N MET A 92 -16.01 -3.22 -14.81
CA MET A 92 -16.38 -3.12 -16.23
C MET A 92 -17.17 -4.33 -16.77
N SER A 93 -17.32 -5.39 -15.98
CA SER A 93 -18.07 -6.59 -16.30
C SER A 93 -18.83 -7.12 -15.08
N GLY A 94 -19.60 -8.18 -15.28
CA GLY A 94 -20.34 -8.85 -14.19
C GLY A 94 -21.50 -8.01 -13.65
N ASP A 95 -22.07 -8.49 -12.55
CA ASP A 95 -23.26 -7.90 -11.93
C ASP A 95 -22.95 -6.59 -11.20
N ALA A 96 -21.67 -6.36 -10.88
CA ALA A 96 -21.17 -5.12 -10.28
C ALA A 96 -20.75 -4.05 -11.31
N LYS A 97 -20.98 -4.27 -12.62
CA LYS A 97 -20.53 -3.35 -13.67
C LYS A 97 -20.99 -1.90 -13.41
N GLY A 98 -20.05 -0.97 -13.50
CA GLY A 98 -20.24 0.46 -13.27
C GLY A 98 -19.97 0.90 -11.83
N ALA A 99 -19.84 -0.03 -10.88
CA ALA A 99 -19.45 0.28 -9.51
C ALA A 99 -18.06 0.94 -9.47
N ARG A 100 -17.90 1.89 -8.56
CA ARG A 100 -16.71 2.71 -8.42
C ARG A 100 -16.06 2.45 -7.07
N GLY A 101 -14.75 2.41 -7.10
CA GLY A 101 -13.90 2.18 -5.95
C GLY A 101 -12.60 2.96 -6.12
N PHE A 102 -11.58 2.57 -5.36
CA PHE A 102 -10.26 3.18 -5.46
C PHE A 102 -9.14 2.19 -5.20
N VAL A 103 -7.97 2.46 -5.77
CA VAL A 103 -6.75 1.68 -5.52
C VAL A 103 -6.26 1.95 -4.10
N THR A 104 -6.00 0.90 -3.34
CA THR A 104 -5.60 0.96 -1.93
C THR A 104 -4.14 0.60 -1.72
N GLY A 105 -3.55 -0.18 -2.63
CA GLY A 105 -2.21 -0.71 -2.42
C GLY A 105 -1.70 -1.56 -3.58
N LYS A 106 -0.44 -1.99 -3.45
CA LYS A 106 0.24 -2.90 -4.38
C LYS A 106 0.99 -3.94 -3.56
N HIS A 107 0.93 -5.20 -3.96
CA HIS A 107 1.68 -6.26 -3.31
C HIS A 107 2.68 -6.91 -4.28
N GLY A 108 3.97 -6.78 -3.95
CA GLY A 108 5.10 -7.25 -4.76
C GLY A 108 5.32 -8.76 -4.66
N GLY A 109 6.02 -9.33 -5.64
CA GLY A 109 6.26 -10.77 -5.75
C GLY A 109 5.06 -11.52 -6.37
N CYS A 110 3.85 -11.26 -5.87
CA CYS A 110 2.62 -11.68 -6.53
C CYS A 110 2.07 -10.63 -7.52
N GLU A 111 2.68 -9.44 -7.59
CA GLU A 111 2.34 -8.33 -8.50
C GLU A 111 0.83 -8.05 -8.55
N HIS A 112 0.22 -7.93 -7.38
CA HIS A 112 -1.21 -7.73 -7.17
C HIS A 112 -1.55 -6.26 -6.91
N LEU A 113 -2.64 -5.79 -7.49
CA LEU A 113 -3.17 -4.44 -7.28
C LEU A 113 -4.38 -4.56 -6.36
N LEU A 114 -4.42 -3.78 -5.30
CA LEU A 114 -5.48 -3.86 -4.30
C LEU A 114 -6.47 -2.73 -4.52
N CYS A 115 -7.75 -3.04 -4.52
CA CYS A 115 -8.84 -2.10 -4.75
C CYS A 115 -9.89 -2.22 -3.65
N TYR A 116 -10.38 -1.08 -3.19
CA TYR A 116 -11.56 -0.99 -2.35
C TYR A 116 -12.80 -0.83 -3.22
N PHE A 117 -13.84 -1.60 -2.90
CA PHE A 117 -15.22 -1.36 -3.27
C PHE A 117 -16.08 -1.56 -2.01
N ASP A 118 -17.29 -0.98 -1.99
CA ASP A 118 -18.21 -1.21 -0.87
C ASP A 118 -18.67 -2.68 -0.80
N GLN A 119 -19.25 -3.05 0.35
CA GLN A 119 -19.63 -4.44 0.63
C GLN A 119 -20.64 -4.98 -0.40
N GLU A 120 -21.66 -4.19 -0.73
CA GLU A 120 -22.71 -4.59 -1.68
C GLU A 120 -22.13 -4.83 -3.08
N THR A 121 -21.15 -4.03 -3.48
CA THR A 121 -20.42 -4.21 -4.73
C THR A 121 -19.61 -5.50 -4.69
N MET A 122 -18.81 -5.72 -3.64
CA MET A 122 -17.97 -6.92 -3.52
C MET A 122 -18.79 -8.23 -3.55
N GLU A 123 -20.00 -8.23 -2.99
CA GLU A 123 -20.92 -9.38 -3.01
C GLU A 123 -21.46 -9.71 -4.41
N LYS A 124 -21.45 -8.73 -5.34
CA LYS A 124 -21.87 -8.90 -6.74
C LYS A 124 -20.70 -9.17 -7.69
N MET A 125 -19.47 -9.03 -7.21
CA MET A 125 -18.27 -9.26 -8.01
C MET A 125 -17.89 -10.74 -8.02
N THR A 126 -17.27 -11.18 -9.10
CA THR A 126 -16.70 -12.52 -9.22
C THR A 126 -15.26 -12.50 -9.72
N ILE A 127 -14.55 -13.61 -9.53
CA ILE A 127 -13.24 -13.83 -10.13
C ILE A 127 -13.32 -13.64 -11.65
N GLY A 128 -12.37 -12.90 -12.21
CA GLY A 128 -12.32 -12.58 -13.63
C GLY A 128 -13.05 -11.30 -14.02
N ASP A 129 -13.78 -10.64 -13.10
CA ASP A 129 -14.40 -9.35 -13.43
C ASP A 129 -13.34 -8.30 -13.79
N LYS A 130 -13.56 -7.59 -14.88
CA LYS A 130 -12.64 -6.57 -15.40
C LYS A 130 -12.70 -5.32 -14.55
N ILE A 131 -11.53 -4.77 -14.22
CA ILE A 131 -11.39 -3.53 -13.45
C ILE A 131 -10.55 -2.55 -14.24
N ASP A 132 -11.15 -1.42 -14.59
CA ASP A 132 -10.47 -0.25 -15.16
C ASP A 132 -9.94 0.64 -14.04
N VAL A 133 -8.69 1.07 -14.15
CA VAL A 133 -8.11 2.09 -13.28
C VAL A 133 -7.84 3.35 -14.10
N ARG A 134 -8.36 4.48 -13.63
CA ARG A 134 -8.02 5.82 -14.14
C ARG A 134 -6.70 6.24 -13.49
N SER A 135 -5.61 5.78 -14.10
CA SER A 135 -4.26 5.90 -13.58
C SER A 135 -3.74 7.32 -13.72
N GLN A 136 -3.36 7.96 -12.61
CA GLN A 136 -2.72 9.27 -12.58
C GLN A 136 -1.91 9.44 -11.29
N GLY A 137 -0.66 9.91 -11.38
CA GLY A 137 0.18 10.19 -10.21
C GLY A 137 1.67 9.91 -10.43
N GLN A 138 2.01 8.94 -11.29
CA GLN A 138 3.41 8.73 -11.65
C GLN A 138 3.97 9.95 -12.38
N GLY A 139 5.15 10.38 -11.94
CA GLY A 139 5.78 11.63 -12.42
C GLY A 139 5.37 12.88 -11.65
N MET A 140 4.52 12.77 -10.63
CA MET A 140 4.17 13.88 -9.75
C MET A 140 5.39 14.35 -8.95
N LYS A 141 5.55 15.68 -8.87
CA LYS A 141 6.63 16.37 -8.18
C LYS A 141 6.05 17.47 -7.31
N LEU A 142 6.67 17.66 -6.16
CA LEU A 142 6.49 18.87 -5.35
C LEU A 142 7.44 19.94 -5.90
N ILE A 143 6.89 21.06 -6.37
CA ILE A 143 7.69 22.10 -7.05
C ILE A 143 8.62 22.82 -6.08
N ASP A 144 8.11 23.10 -4.88
CA ASP A 144 8.85 23.83 -3.85
C ASP A 144 9.73 22.89 -2.99
N TYR A 145 9.58 21.57 -3.14
CA TYR A 145 10.32 20.53 -2.40
C TYR A 145 10.89 19.44 -3.33
N PRO A 146 11.80 19.78 -4.27
CA PRO A 146 12.26 18.86 -5.30
C PRO A 146 13.03 17.64 -4.78
N ASP A 147 13.58 17.71 -3.57
CA ASP A 147 14.29 16.60 -2.91
C ASP A 147 13.33 15.57 -2.29
N ILE A 148 12.06 15.91 -2.12
CA ILE A 148 11.01 15.02 -1.64
C ILE A 148 10.39 14.34 -2.86
N LEU A 149 10.59 13.03 -2.97
CA LEU A 149 10.08 12.26 -4.10
C LEU A 149 8.75 11.60 -3.73
N LEU A 150 7.76 11.76 -4.61
CA LEU A 150 6.47 11.07 -4.52
C LEU A 150 6.51 9.77 -5.33
N ARG A 151 5.87 8.73 -4.83
CA ARG A 151 5.77 7.40 -5.45
C ARG A 151 4.36 6.88 -5.24
N ASN A 152 3.80 6.19 -6.24
CA ASN A 152 2.54 5.45 -6.09
C ASN A 152 1.35 6.26 -5.52
N MET A 153 1.38 7.58 -5.59
CA MET A 153 0.44 8.47 -4.92
C MET A 153 -0.35 9.24 -5.98
N SER A 154 -1.67 9.14 -5.91
CA SER A 154 -2.53 9.98 -6.74
C SER A 154 -2.54 11.43 -6.24
N PRO A 155 -2.80 12.41 -7.12
CA PRO A 155 -3.01 13.79 -6.69
C PRO A 155 -4.13 13.93 -5.65
N GLU A 156 -5.19 13.12 -5.78
CA GLU A 156 -6.32 13.12 -4.84
C GLU A 156 -5.91 12.65 -3.43
N LEU A 157 -5.06 11.61 -3.33
CA LEU A 157 -4.53 11.19 -2.03
C LEU A 157 -3.69 12.30 -1.40
N LEU A 158 -2.80 12.94 -2.16
CA LEU A 158 -1.96 14.03 -1.66
C LEU A 158 -2.81 15.18 -1.08
N GLU A 159 -3.92 15.52 -1.73
CA GLU A 159 -4.83 16.59 -1.28
C GLU A 159 -5.60 16.26 0.00
N LYS A 160 -5.88 14.97 0.23
CA LYS A 160 -6.64 14.49 1.39
C LYS A 160 -5.77 14.25 2.62
N MET A 161 -4.47 14.04 2.43
CA MET A 161 -3.54 13.83 3.53
C MET A 161 -3.34 15.11 4.35
N ASN A 162 -3.21 14.94 5.67
CA ASN A 162 -2.88 16.02 6.57
C ASN A 162 -1.38 16.34 6.47
N ILE A 163 -1.04 17.32 5.62
CA ILE A 163 0.34 17.75 5.38
C ILE A 163 0.44 19.26 5.56
N GLU A 164 1.34 19.69 6.45
CA GLU A 164 1.60 21.10 6.74
C GLU A 164 2.99 21.52 6.27
N GLU A 165 3.07 22.68 5.61
CA GLU A 165 4.34 23.34 5.32
C GLU A 165 4.77 24.18 6.52
N LYS A 166 5.88 23.81 7.16
CA LYS A 166 6.40 24.52 8.34
C LYS A 166 7.91 24.54 8.35
N ASP A 167 8.49 25.73 8.54
CA ASP A 167 9.94 25.94 8.65
C ASP A 167 10.76 25.35 7.47
N GLY A 168 10.20 25.41 6.25
CA GLY A 168 10.83 24.86 5.06
C GLY A 168 10.83 23.32 4.98
N LYS A 169 9.95 22.65 5.75
CA LYS A 169 9.77 21.20 5.79
C LYS A 169 8.30 20.83 5.60
N LEU A 170 8.05 19.55 5.32
CA LEU A 170 6.71 18.96 5.34
C LEU A 170 6.49 18.20 6.63
N LYS A 171 5.48 18.60 7.40
CA LYS A 171 4.96 17.84 8.53
C LYS A 171 3.82 16.97 8.04
N VAL A 172 3.97 15.66 8.14
CA VAL A 172 3.02 14.67 7.59
C VAL A 172 2.35 13.92 8.73
N GLY A 173 1.01 13.95 8.76
CA GLY A 173 0.20 13.17 9.68
C GLY A 173 0.27 11.68 9.34
N VAL A 174 0.61 10.85 10.33
CA VAL A 174 0.73 9.39 10.19
C VAL A 174 0.06 8.69 11.37
N ALA A 175 -0.49 7.50 11.14
CA ALA A 175 -1.10 6.70 12.18
C ALA A 175 -0.05 6.08 13.11
N LYS A 176 1.11 5.68 12.55
CA LYS A 176 2.22 5.06 13.28
C LYS A 176 3.58 5.48 12.74
N ILE A 177 4.57 5.41 13.63
CA ILE A 177 6.00 5.49 13.30
C ILE A 177 6.57 4.07 13.37
N VAL A 178 7.41 3.70 12.41
CA VAL A 178 8.01 2.39 12.26
C VAL A 178 9.53 2.54 12.17
N PRO A 179 10.31 1.89 13.03
CA PRO A 179 11.77 1.95 12.93
C PRO A 179 12.25 1.08 11.76
N ALA A 180 13.19 1.56 10.92
CA ALA A 180 13.64 0.77 9.77
C ALA A 180 14.31 -0.57 10.12
N CYS A 181 14.78 -0.77 11.35
CA CYS A 181 15.43 -2.02 11.76
C CYS A 181 14.51 -3.25 11.72
N ILE A 182 13.20 -3.06 11.72
CA ILE A 182 12.21 -4.14 11.59
C ILE A 182 11.61 -4.24 10.19
N MET A 183 12.13 -3.50 9.20
CA MET A 183 11.72 -3.70 7.81
C MET A 183 12.41 -4.94 7.22
N GLY A 184 11.64 -5.78 6.52
CA GLY A 184 12.07 -7.08 6.04
C GLY A 184 11.90 -7.27 4.54
N SER A 185 11.06 -8.24 4.16
CA SER A 185 10.84 -8.67 2.78
C SER A 185 10.53 -7.48 1.87
N GLY A 186 11.10 -7.47 0.67
CA GLY A 186 11.07 -6.33 -0.25
C GLY A 186 12.24 -5.34 -0.09
N LEU A 187 13.01 -5.38 1.01
CA LEU A 187 14.29 -4.66 1.12
C LEU A 187 15.27 -5.13 0.03
N GLY A 188 15.99 -4.18 -0.58
CA GLY A 188 16.88 -4.48 -1.71
C GLY A 188 16.19 -4.58 -3.07
N ALA A 189 14.87 -4.45 -3.14
CA ALA A 189 14.19 -4.24 -4.42
C ALA A 189 14.77 -3.01 -5.14
N SER A 190 14.98 -3.14 -6.46
CA SER A 190 15.63 -2.11 -7.29
C SER A 190 14.79 -0.85 -7.49
N THR A 191 13.50 -0.91 -7.16
CA THR A 191 12.54 0.16 -7.39
C THR A 191 11.43 0.15 -6.33
N SER A 192 11.02 1.34 -5.90
CA SER A 192 9.87 1.58 -5.02
C SER A 192 8.58 1.91 -5.79
N TYR A 193 8.63 1.98 -7.12
CA TYR A 193 7.45 2.20 -7.96
C TYR A 193 6.49 0.99 -8.03
N TYR A 194 6.95 -0.16 -7.58
CA TYR A 194 6.24 -1.43 -7.66
C TYR A 194 6.17 -2.09 -6.29
N GLY A 195 5.05 -2.77 -6.04
CA GLY A 195 4.81 -3.53 -4.82
C GLY A 195 5.07 -2.75 -3.53
N ASP A 196 5.48 -3.50 -2.53
CA ASP A 196 5.60 -3.10 -1.14
C ASP A 196 6.82 -3.75 -0.48
N TYR A 197 6.98 -3.48 0.81
CA TYR A 197 7.96 -4.12 1.68
C TYR A 197 7.43 -4.18 3.11
N ASP A 198 7.88 -5.19 3.86
CA ASP A 198 7.15 -5.66 5.04
C ASP A 198 7.68 -5.09 6.34
N ILE A 199 6.77 -4.72 7.24
CA ILE A 199 7.06 -4.45 8.66
C ILE A 199 7.05 -5.79 9.40
N THR A 200 8.21 -6.28 9.84
CA THR A 200 8.28 -7.55 10.57
C THR A 200 7.89 -7.36 12.04
N LEU A 201 6.86 -8.08 12.49
CA LEU A 201 6.29 -7.93 13.84
C LEU A 201 6.76 -9.01 14.84
N HIS A 202 7.87 -9.69 14.51
CA HIS A 202 8.38 -10.82 15.30
C HIS A 202 9.06 -10.38 16.60
N ASP A 203 9.66 -9.18 16.63
CA ASP A 203 10.15 -8.58 17.87
C ASP A 203 8.99 -7.90 18.60
N LYS A 204 8.44 -8.59 19.61
CA LYS A 204 7.32 -8.10 20.41
C LYS A 204 7.64 -6.82 21.16
N LYS A 205 8.88 -6.65 21.62
CA LYS A 205 9.28 -5.46 22.38
C LYS A 205 9.18 -4.21 21.51
N ILE A 206 9.76 -4.25 20.30
CA ILE A 206 9.67 -3.14 19.35
C ILE A 206 8.22 -2.95 18.89
N THR A 207 7.51 -4.04 18.60
CA THR A 207 6.10 -3.99 18.19
C THR A 207 5.24 -3.27 19.22
N GLU A 208 5.38 -3.60 20.51
CA GLU A 208 4.64 -2.96 21.61
C GLU A 208 5.07 -1.50 21.83
N GLU A 209 6.38 -1.22 21.81
CA GLU A 209 6.94 0.14 21.98
C GLU A 209 6.38 1.13 20.96
N TYR A 210 6.24 0.70 19.70
CA TYR A 210 5.73 1.53 18.60
C TYR A 210 4.22 1.32 18.34
N GLY A 211 3.55 0.46 19.11
CA GLY A 211 2.12 0.20 19.00
C GLY A 211 1.69 -0.43 17.67
N LEU A 212 2.57 -1.22 17.04
CA LEU A 212 2.41 -1.78 15.69
C LEU A 212 1.47 -2.99 15.63
N GLN A 213 1.16 -3.60 16.77
CA GLN A 213 0.10 -4.62 16.89
C GLN A 213 -1.30 -4.08 16.55
N ASN A 214 -1.45 -2.74 16.52
CA ASN A 214 -2.71 -2.06 16.24
C ASN A 214 -2.77 -1.45 14.83
N LEU A 215 -1.85 -1.83 13.93
CA LEU A 215 -1.90 -1.39 12.53
C LEU A 215 -3.23 -1.80 11.90
N ARG A 216 -3.76 -0.92 11.04
CA ARG A 216 -4.97 -1.14 10.24
C ARG A 216 -4.62 -1.11 8.76
N PHE A 217 -5.41 -1.80 7.95
CA PHE A 217 -5.31 -1.67 6.50
C PHE A 217 -5.55 -0.21 6.09
N GLY A 218 -4.68 0.34 5.25
CA GLY A 218 -4.74 1.72 4.80
C GLY A 218 -4.16 2.75 5.77
N ASP A 219 -3.59 2.36 6.92
CA ASP A 219 -2.89 3.30 7.80
C ASP A 219 -1.72 3.93 7.03
N ILE A 220 -1.59 5.25 7.14
CA ILE A 220 -0.40 5.97 6.67
C ILE A 220 0.66 5.85 7.77
N VAL A 221 1.87 5.42 7.40
CA VAL A 221 2.96 5.20 8.35
C VAL A 221 4.21 5.96 7.94
N ALA A 222 5.00 6.37 8.94
CA ALA A 222 6.33 6.92 8.73
C ALA A 222 7.39 5.89 9.12
N ILE A 223 8.25 5.54 8.18
CA ILE A 223 9.37 4.61 8.37
C ILE A 223 10.64 5.45 8.52
N THR A 224 11.20 5.45 9.73
CA THR A 224 12.42 6.21 10.05
C THR A 224 13.64 5.51 9.48
N ASP A 225 14.64 6.27 9.04
CA ASP A 225 15.90 5.75 8.49
C ASP A 225 15.72 4.88 7.24
N ALA A 226 14.69 5.16 6.44
CA ALA A 226 14.42 4.46 5.18
C ALA A 226 14.47 5.42 3.99
N ASP A 227 15.42 5.19 3.07
CA ASP A 227 15.46 5.84 1.76
C ASP A 227 14.83 4.90 0.73
N THR A 228 13.73 5.33 0.13
CA THR A 228 13.01 4.57 -0.90
C THR A 228 12.88 5.38 -2.19
N ARG A 229 13.74 6.38 -2.41
CA ARG A 229 13.70 7.24 -3.61
C ARG A 229 13.87 6.44 -4.90
N PHE A 230 14.66 5.37 -4.87
CA PHE A 230 14.88 4.46 -5.99
C PHE A 230 14.65 3.03 -5.53
N GLY A 231 15.70 2.27 -5.24
CA GLY A 231 15.59 1.02 -4.50
C GLY A 231 15.32 1.26 -3.02
N ARG A 232 14.96 0.19 -2.31
CA ARG A 232 14.67 0.25 -0.87
C ARG A 232 15.92 -0.06 -0.05
N ASN A 233 16.37 0.86 0.79
CA ASN A 233 17.48 0.63 1.70
C ASN A 233 17.38 1.43 3.02
N PHE A 234 18.12 0.95 4.02
CA PHE A 234 18.34 1.69 5.26
C PHE A 234 19.29 2.87 5.02
N MET A 235 18.94 4.04 5.55
CA MET A 235 19.75 5.25 5.48
C MET A 235 19.40 6.16 6.66
N THR A 236 20.34 6.30 7.60
CA THR A 236 20.13 7.15 8.79
C THR A 236 19.72 8.57 8.41
N GLY A 237 18.64 9.06 9.02
CA GLY A 237 18.07 10.39 8.80
C GLY A 237 17.18 10.52 7.57
N ALA A 238 17.08 9.48 6.73
CA ALA A 238 16.06 9.43 5.69
C ALA A 238 14.67 9.13 6.29
N MET A 239 13.62 9.53 5.57
CA MET A 239 12.25 9.28 5.97
C MET A 239 11.46 8.77 4.77
N THR A 240 10.67 7.72 4.98
CA THR A 240 9.70 7.23 4.00
C THR A 240 8.31 7.24 4.62
N ILE A 241 7.36 7.88 3.95
CA ILE A 241 5.93 7.75 4.23
C ILE A 241 5.37 6.67 3.30
N GLY A 242 4.56 5.77 3.84
CA GLY A 242 3.90 4.72 3.09
C GLY A 242 2.50 4.43 3.60
N VAL A 243 1.84 3.49 2.96
CA VAL A 243 0.51 3.00 3.36
C VAL A 243 0.55 1.50 3.57
N VAL A 244 -0.12 1.02 4.62
CA VAL A 244 -0.24 -0.41 4.95
C VAL A 244 -1.24 -1.08 4.00
N VAL A 245 -0.82 -2.12 3.29
CA VAL A 245 -1.59 -2.69 2.16
C VAL A 245 -2.05 -4.13 2.34
N HIS A 246 -1.36 -4.96 3.12
CA HIS A 246 -1.77 -6.34 3.42
C HIS A 246 -1.45 -6.73 4.86
N SER A 247 -2.00 -7.86 5.32
CA SER A 247 -1.96 -8.26 6.72
C SER A 247 -0.58 -8.66 7.18
N ASP A 248 -0.46 -8.89 8.49
CA ASP A 248 0.68 -9.59 9.06
C ASP A 248 0.89 -10.98 8.45
N CYS A 249 2.09 -11.48 8.71
CA CYS A 249 2.58 -12.75 8.23
C CYS A 249 3.46 -13.37 9.33
N ILE A 250 3.28 -14.66 9.55
CA ILE A 250 4.03 -15.44 10.55
C ILE A 250 5.33 -16.05 10.00
N LEU A 251 5.61 -15.86 8.71
CA LEU A 251 6.84 -16.27 8.05
C LEU A 251 8.00 -15.32 8.42
N ALA A 252 9.20 -15.89 8.55
CA ALA A 252 10.41 -15.12 8.85
C ALA A 252 10.68 -14.04 7.80
N GLY A 253 10.95 -12.82 8.28
CA GLY A 253 11.24 -11.67 7.43
C GLY A 253 10.00 -11.01 6.80
N HIS A 254 8.79 -11.48 7.08
CA HIS A 254 7.54 -10.93 6.54
C HIS A 254 6.64 -10.33 7.64
N GLY A 255 5.63 -9.57 7.22
CA GLY A 255 4.63 -8.92 8.09
C GLY A 255 3.73 -7.97 7.30
N PRO A 256 3.06 -6.96 7.90
CA PRO A 256 2.25 -6.02 7.13
C PRO A 256 3.04 -5.29 6.05
N GLY A 257 2.58 -5.36 4.80
CA GLY A 257 3.23 -4.73 3.66
C GLY A 257 2.98 -3.23 3.62
N VAL A 258 3.97 -2.46 3.21
CA VAL A 258 3.89 -1.01 3.03
C VAL A 258 4.26 -0.59 1.60
N THR A 259 3.32 0.04 0.89
CA THR A 259 3.65 0.71 -0.39
C THR A 259 4.18 2.12 -0.13
N THR A 260 5.35 2.45 -0.69
CA THR A 260 5.96 3.79 -0.59
C THR A 260 5.08 4.86 -1.25
N LEU A 261 4.87 5.97 -0.55
CA LEU A 261 4.10 7.13 -1.00
C LEU A 261 4.96 8.39 -1.22
N MET A 262 5.83 8.69 -0.26
CA MET A 262 6.67 9.89 -0.23
C MET A 262 7.98 9.56 0.47
N THR A 263 9.10 10.09 0.02
CA THR A 263 10.39 9.80 0.65
C THR A 263 11.42 10.89 0.41
N CYS A 264 12.28 11.10 1.40
CA CYS A 264 13.39 12.02 1.31
C CYS A 264 14.60 11.46 2.06
N LYS A 265 15.81 11.68 1.51
CA LYS A 265 17.06 11.29 2.18
C LYS A 265 17.52 12.32 3.22
N THR A 266 17.05 13.56 3.11
CA THR A 266 17.38 14.66 4.02
C THR A 266 16.20 14.90 4.98
N PRO A 267 16.40 15.61 6.11
CA PRO A 267 15.36 15.82 7.12
C PRO A 267 14.34 16.90 6.72
N LEU A 268 13.80 16.79 5.50
CA LEU A 268 12.74 17.66 4.96
C LEU A 268 11.33 17.14 5.25
N ILE A 269 11.21 15.88 5.67
CA ILE A 269 9.94 15.28 6.11
C ILE A 269 10.02 15.07 7.63
N GLU A 270 9.02 15.56 8.35
CA GLU A 270 8.79 15.28 9.76
C GLU A 270 7.42 14.60 9.89
N ALA A 271 7.35 13.51 10.67
CA ALA A 271 6.10 12.82 10.93
C ALA A 271 5.50 13.29 12.26
N PHE A 272 4.17 13.37 12.34
CA PHE A 272 3.44 13.52 13.60
C PHE A 272 2.26 12.54 13.64
N ILE A 273 1.84 12.15 14.84
CA ILE A 273 0.74 11.19 14.99
C ILE A 273 -0.60 11.87 14.70
N ASP A 274 -1.38 11.25 13.81
CA ASP A 274 -2.74 11.63 13.44
C ASP A 274 -3.62 10.37 13.40
N GLU A 275 -4.64 10.31 14.26
CA GLU A 275 -5.54 9.15 14.39
C GLU A 275 -6.40 8.91 13.14
N ASN A 276 -6.59 9.96 12.32
CA ASN A 276 -7.35 9.89 11.09
C ASN A 276 -6.46 9.64 9.86
N ALA A 277 -5.16 9.35 10.07
CA ALA A 277 -4.25 9.07 8.97
C ALA A 277 -4.43 7.66 8.41
N ASN A 278 -5.58 7.42 7.78
CA ASN A 278 -5.95 6.16 7.16
C ASN A 278 -6.77 6.41 5.87
N LEU A 279 -6.56 5.58 4.84
CA LEU A 279 -7.32 5.67 3.59
C LEU A 279 -8.85 5.61 3.79
N HIS A 280 -9.34 4.91 4.81
CA HIS A 280 -10.75 4.87 5.18
C HIS A 280 -11.28 6.28 5.47
N ASP A 281 -10.54 7.05 6.26
CA ASP A 281 -10.95 8.40 6.66
C ASP A 281 -10.81 9.41 5.50
N TYR A 282 -10.02 9.09 4.49
CA TYR A 282 -9.81 9.93 3.31
C TYR A 282 -10.80 9.65 2.16
N PHE A 283 -11.26 8.40 2.00
CA PHE A 283 -12.04 7.99 0.82
C PHE A 283 -13.39 7.33 1.13
N VAL A 284 -13.65 6.93 2.38
CA VAL A 284 -14.85 6.16 2.75
C VAL A 284 -15.76 6.95 3.71
N ARG A 285 -15.20 7.66 4.69
CA ARG A 285 -15.97 8.49 5.63
C ARG A 285 -16.55 9.75 5.00
#